data_AF-A0A954R6H9-F1
#
_entry.id   AF-A0A954R6H9-F1
#
_cell.length_a   1.000
_cell.length_b   1.000
_cell.length_c   1.000
_cell.angle_alpha   90.00
_cell.angle_beta   90.00
_cell.angle_gamma   90.00
#
_symmetry.space_group_name_H-M   'P 1'
#
loop_
_entity.id
_entity.type
_entity.pdbx_description
1 polymer ?
#
loop_
_entity_poly.entity_id
_entity_poly.type
_entity_poly.pdbx_seq_one_letter_code
_entity_poly.pdbx_strand_id
1 'polypeptide(L)'
;MLLRGMTPSTFSKALLAGSRPLPRFTHLFICIADHFEPDWGTASLSLQQERVARWVNDYRPSVMGVADSRGRPPQHTFFCPIEVYEPRWMEQISKLTQAGFGDVEIHLHHDQDNAEHLTQRLLEATHNLHQRHGLLSKDASGEIRYGFIHGNWALDNSHPTGRWCGVNNEITVLRETGCYADFTMPAAPHAAQTRTINSIYYAIDDPASPKSHDTGIAAAVHSLPPAESLLMVQGPLLVTNPCMGRMSVENGNIAGSQPPSEQRLNH
;
A
#
# COMPACT_ATOMS: atom_id res chain seq x y z
N MET A 1 15.20 -14.98 19.54
CA MET A 1 14.01 -15.43 18.80
C MET A 1 13.88 -14.54 17.57
N LEU A 2 14.08 -15.07 16.36
CA LEU A 2 13.84 -14.31 15.13
C LEU A 2 12.34 -14.38 14.84
N LEU A 3 11.69 -13.22 14.68
CA LEU A 3 10.30 -13.16 14.24
C LEU A 3 10.26 -13.56 12.76
N ARG A 4 9.25 -14.37 12.37
CA ARG A 4 9.08 -14.85 11.00
C ARG A 4 9.06 -13.66 10.02
N GLY A 5 9.66 -13.85 8.85
CA GLY A 5 9.79 -12.81 7.83
C GLY A 5 10.95 -11.83 8.05
N MET A 6 11.62 -11.83 9.20
CA MET A 6 12.74 -10.92 9.46
C MET A 6 14.08 -11.63 9.57
N THR A 7 15.05 -11.14 8.80
CA THR A 7 16.47 -11.50 8.98
C THR A 7 17.00 -10.94 10.30
N PRO A 8 18.12 -11.45 10.88
CA PRO A 8 18.73 -10.85 12.06
C PRO A 8 19.04 -9.36 11.91
N SER A 9 19.48 -8.95 10.72
CA SER A 9 19.73 -7.54 10.39
C SER A 9 18.43 -6.73 10.38
N THR A 10 17.39 -7.22 9.70
CA THR A 10 16.07 -6.56 9.64
C THR A 10 15.47 -6.40 11.05
N PHE A 11 15.52 -7.47 11.85
CA PHE A 11 15.07 -7.47 13.24
C PHE A 11 15.80 -6.40 14.06
N SER A 12 17.13 -6.33 13.94
CA SER A 12 17.95 -5.35 14.67
C SER A 12 17.61 -3.91 14.25
N LYS A 13 17.42 -3.65 12.95
CA LYS A 13 16.99 -2.34 12.45
C LYS A 13 15.61 -1.95 12.99
N ALA A 14 14.65 -2.88 12.98
CA ALA A 14 13.28 -2.63 13.46
C ALA A 14 13.23 -2.39 14.98
N LEU A 15 14.10 -3.07 15.75
CA LEU A 15 14.25 -2.83 17.19
C LEU A 15 14.80 -1.43 17.49
N LEU A 16 15.72 -0.93 16.66
CA LEU A 16 16.34 0.40 16.84
C LEU A 16 15.53 1.56 16.22
N ALA A 17 14.49 1.26 15.44
CA ALA A 17 13.77 2.27 14.67
C ALA A 17 12.90 3.20 15.54
N GLY A 18 12.33 2.71 16.65
CA GLY A 18 11.43 3.46 17.52
C GLY A 18 12.13 4.41 18.51
N SER A 19 13.31 4.91 18.17
CA SER A 19 14.13 5.78 19.03
C SER A 19 14.82 6.89 18.25
N ARG A 20 14.30 7.24 17.06
CA ARG A 20 14.90 8.27 16.22
C ARG A 20 14.55 9.67 16.75
N PRO A 21 15.53 10.54 17.02
CA PRO A 21 15.25 11.91 17.39
C PRO A 21 14.60 12.65 16.22
N LEU A 22 13.45 13.27 16.45
CA LEU A 22 12.78 14.09 15.44
C LEU A 22 13.45 15.47 15.35
N PRO A 23 13.67 16.01 14.13
CA PRO A 23 14.07 17.39 13.94
C PRO A 23 13.06 18.36 14.56
N ARG A 24 13.55 19.53 15.02
CA ARG A 24 12.74 20.55 15.71
C ARG A 24 11.57 21.07 14.87
N PHE A 25 11.70 21.08 13.54
CA PHE A 25 10.63 21.37 12.60
C PHE A 25 10.42 20.14 11.71
N THR A 26 9.26 19.52 11.83
CA THR A 26 8.90 18.32 11.09
C THR A 26 7.52 18.51 10.46
N HIS A 27 7.43 18.31 9.15
CA HIS A 27 6.14 18.13 8.49
C HIS A 27 5.78 16.66 8.56
N LEU A 28 4.65 16.35 9.19
CA LEU A 28 4.13 14.99 9.27
C LEU A 28 3.14 14.76 8.13
N PHE A 29 3.42 13.74 7.31
CA PHE A 29 2.48 13.20 6.35
C PHE A 29 1.98 11.87 6.89
N ILE A 30 0.65 11.73 6.99
CA ILE A 30 0.00 10.48 7.41
C ILE A 30 -0.72 9.93 6.20
N CYS A 31 -0.41 8.69 5.85
CA CYS A 31 -1.09 7.94 4.79
C CYS A 31 -1.61 6.64 5.41
N ILE A 32 -2.87 6.32 5.13
CA ILE A 32 -3.44 5.00 5.38
C ILE A 32 -3.65 4.38 4.01
N ALA A 33 -2.85 3.36 3.72
CA ALA A 33 -2.91 2.61 2.49
C ALA A 33 -3.42 1.21 2.85
N ASP A 34 -4.69 0.95 2.57
CA ASP A 34 -5.39 -0.25 3.04
C ASP A 34 -6.24 -0.87 1.92
N HIS A 35 -6.44 -2.17 2.01
CA HIS A 35 -7.24 -2.93 1.04
C HIS A 35 -8.71 -2.55 1.16
N PHE A 36 -9.32 -2.19 0.03
CA PHE A 36 -10.77 -1.99 -0.03
C PHE A 36 -11.46 -3.25 -0.55
N GLU A 37 -11.81 -4.18 0.35
CA GLU A 37 -12.41 -5.49 -0.02
C GLU A 37 -13.83 -5.68 0.54
N PRO A 38 -14.86 -5.07 -0.05
CA PRO A 38 -16.24 -5.27 0.39
C PRO A 38 -16.68 -6.74 0.42
N ASP A 39 -16.14 -7.59 -0.45
CA ASP A 39 -16.44 -9.01 -0.58
C ASP A 39 -15.65 -9.93 0.36
N TRP A 40 -14.73 -9.38 1.17
CA TRP A 40 -13.89 -10.14 2.07
C TRP A 40 -14.67 -11.14 2.93
N GLY A 41 -14.17 -12.37 3.01
CA GLY A 41 -14.81 -13.47 3.72
C GLY A 41 -16.01 -14.06 2.97
N THR A 42 -16.05 -13.91 1.64
CA THR A 42 -17.15 -14.38 0.80
C THR A 42 -18.49 -13.75 1.21
N ALA A 43 -18.46 -12.45 1.50
CA ALA A 43 -19.62 -11.72 2.00
C ALA A 43 -20.78 -11.77 0.99
N SER A 44 -22.02 -11.82 1.48
CA SER A 44 -23.20 -11.69 0.62
C SER A 44 -23.23 -10.32 -0.04
N LEU A 45 -23.89 -10.21 -1.21
CA LEU A 45 -24.09 -8.92 -1.88
C LEU A 45 -24.71 -7.85 -0.96
N SER A 46 -25.61 -8.25 -0.05
CA SER A 46 -26.19 -7.35 0.95
C SER A 46 -25.16 -6.81 1.94
N LEU A 47 -24.27 -7.68 2.45
CA LEU A 47 -23.22 -7.28 3.38
C LEU A 47 -22.14 -6.44 2.69
N GLN A 48 -21.80 -6.75 1.45
CA GLN A 48 -20.92 -5.92 0.62
C GLN A 48 -21.49 -4.51 0.46
N GLN A 49 -22.77 -4.40 0.10
CA GLN A 49 -23.47 -3.12 -0.02
C GLN A 49 -23.51 -2.36 1.30
N GLU A 50 -23.75 -3.03 2.42
CA GLU A 50 -23.71 -2.42 3.76
C GLU A 50 -22.31 -1.87 4.09
N ARG A 51 -21.25 -2.64 3.82
CA ARG A 51 -19.86 -2.20 4.01
C ARG A 51 -19.53 -0.95 3.20
N VAL A 52 -19.92 -0.90 1.93
CA VAL A 52 -19.73 0.29 1.07
C VAL A 52 -20.57 1.47 1.54
N ALA A 53 -21.84 1.23 1.88
CA ALA A 53 -22.74 2.27 2.37
C ALA A 53 -22.21 2.91 3.65
N ARG A 54 -21.59 2.12 4.55
CA ARG A 54 -20.95 2.63 5.76
C ARG A 54 -19.85 3.63 5.44
N TRP A 55 -19.00 3.36 4.45
CA TRP A 55 -17.97 4.31 4.01
C TRP A 55 -18.59 5.62 3.51
N VAL A 56 -19.59 5.54 2.64
CA VAL A 56 -20.25 6.72 2.05
C VAL A 56 -20.97 7.57 3.09
N ASN A 57 -21.67 6.92 4.03
CA ASN A 57 -22.54 7.59 4.99
C ASN A 57 -21.79 8.08 6.24
N ASP A 58 -20.83 7.29 6.74
CA ASP A 58 -20.25 7.53 8.06
C ASP A 58 -18.88 8.20 8.00
N TYR A 59 -18.10 8.01 6.92
CA TYR A 59 -16.72 8.50 6.88
C TYR A 59 -16.66 10.02 6.95
N ARG A 60 -17.41 10.72 6.09
CA ARG A 60 -17.45 12.18 6.10
C ARG A 60 -17.83 12.72 7.49
N PRO A 61 -18.96 12.35 8.12
CA PRO A 61 -19.27 12.77 9.48
C PRO A 61 -18.17 12.48 10.51
N SER A 62 -17.49 11.34 10.40
CA SER A 62 -16.45 10.93 11.35
C SER A 62 -15.20 11.81 11.34
N VAL A 63 -14.94 12.51 10.22
CA VAL A 63 -13.75 13.37 10.06
C VAL A 63 -14.08 14.86 10.02
N MET A 64 -15.36 15.23 10.12
CA MET A 64 -15.79 16.62 10.15
C MET A 64 -15.16 17.37 11.35
N GLY A 65 -14.66 18.59 11.08
CA GLY A 65 -14.03 19.43 12.09
C GLY A 65 -12.54 19.16 12.32
N VAL A 66 -11.99 18.13 11.67
CA VAL A 66 -10.54 17.87 11.63
C VAL A 66 -10.00 18.29 10.27
N ALA A 67 -8.86 18.98 10.25
CA ALA A 67 -8.19 19.35 9.01
C ALA A 67 -6.66 19.39 9.20
N ASP A 68 -5.94 19.14 8.11
CA ASP A 68 -4.49 19.30 8.05
C ASP A 68 -4.08 20.78 8.00
N SER A 69 -2.76 21.03 7.96
CA SER A 69 -2.19 22.38 7.84
C SER A 69 -2.61 23.17 6.58
N ARG A 70 -3.26 22.52 5.61
CA ARG A 70 -3.78 23.11 4.38
C ARG A 70 -5.30 23.18 4.35
N GLY A 71 -5.97 22.87 5.46
CA GLY A 71 -7.43 22.88 5.57
C GLY A 71 -8.11 21.67 4.91
N ARG A 72 -7.38 20.61 4.55
CA ARG A 72 -7.96 19.39 3.97
C ARG A 72 -8.41 18.45 5.10
N PRO A 73 -9.62 17.87 5.01
CA PRO A 73 -10.02 16.84 5.97
C PRO A 73 -9.11 15.60 5.82
N PRO A 74 -9.04 14.73 6.83
CA PRO A 74 -8.44 13.41 6.67
C PRO A 74 -8.90 12.73 5.38
N GLN A 75 -7.93 12.22 4.61
CA GLN A 75 -8.16 11.50 3.35
C GLN A 75 -8.00 10.01 3.60
N HIS A 76 -8.81 9.19 2.92
CA HIS A 76 -8.64 7.74 2.88
C HIS A 76 -8.42 7.28 1.45
N THR A 77 -7.36 6.50 1.23
CA THR A 77 -7.08 5.94 -0.10
C THR A 77 -7.61 4.51 -0.16
N PHE A 78 -8.60 4.30 -1.02
CA PHE A 78 -9.23 3.00 -1.23
C PHE A 78 -8.47 2.21 -2.29
N PHE A 79 -7.69 1.21 -1.89
CA PHE A 79 -7.01 0.35 -2.85
C PHE A 79 -7.99 -0.71 -3.38
N CYS A 80 -8.49 -0.48 -4.60
CA CYS A 80 -9.55 -1.25 -5.24
C CYS A 80 -9.01 -2.59 -5.78
N PRO A 81 -9.60 -3.75 -5.37
CA PRO A 81 -9.23 -5.07 -5.86
C PRO A 81 -9.77 -5.28 -7.27
N ILE A 82 -8.89 -5.18 -8.26
CA ILE A 82 -9.28 -5.17 -9.67
C ILE A 82 -9.77 -6.54 -10.18
N GLU A 83 -9.42 -7.62 -9.49
CA GLU A 83 -9.81 -9.01 -9.79
C GLU A 83 -11.27 -9.34 -9.41
N VAL A 84 -11.87 -8.55 -8.50
CA VAL A 84 -13.26 -8.67 -8.07
C VAL A 84 -14.03 -7.36 -8.26
N TYR A 85 -13.66 -6.60 -9.29
CA TYR A 85 -14.24 -5.31 -9.61
C TYR A 85 -15.78 -5.36 -9.73
N GLU A 86 -16.46 -4.55 -8.91
CA GLU A 86 -17.91 -4.34 -8.95
C GLU A 86 -18.22 -2.85 -9.20
N PRO A 87 -18.79 -2.50 -10.36
CA PRO A 87 -19.09 -1.12 -10.73
C PRO A 87 -19.90 -0.34 -9.69
N ARG A 88 -20.84 -0.99 -8.99
CA ARG A 88 -21.69 -0.32 -8.00
C ARG A 88 -20.95 0.11 -6.75
N TRP A 89 -19.88 -0.58 -6.36
CA TRP A 89 -19.03 -0.13 -5.26
C TRP A 89 -18.27 1.13 -5.69
N MET A 90 -17.66 1.07 -6.87
CA MET A 90 -16.83 2.16 -7.37
C MET A 90 -17.61 3.42 -7.71
N GLU A 91 -18.86 3.30 -8.17
CA GLU A 91 -19.75 4.47 -8.36
C GLU A 91 -20.08 5.17 -7.03
N GLN A 92 -20.18 4.41 -5.94
CA GLN A 92 -20.45 4.98 -4.61
C GLN A 92 -19.20 5.62 -4.01
N ILE A 93 -18.06 4.93 -4.11
CA ILE A 93 -16.78 5.45 -3.64
C ILE A 93 -16.34 6.68 -4.45
N SER A 94 -16.59 6.72 -5.76
CA SER A 94 -16.23 7.89 -6.57
C SER A 94 -16.91 9.16 -6.10
N LYS A 95 -18.17 9.10 -5.65
CA LYS A 95 -18.87 10.25 -5.05
C LYS A 95 -18.18 10.76 -3.78
N LEU A 96 -17.64 9.85 -2.95
CA LEU A 96 -16.89 10.22 -1.75
C LEU A 96 -15.57 10.89 -2.11
N THR A 97 -14.83 10.35 -3.08
CA THR A 97 -13.56 10.94 -3.56
C THR A 97 -13.76 12.31 -4.20
N GLN A 98 -14.78 12.47 -5.06
CA GLN A 98 -15.14 13.75 -5.70
C GLN A 98 -15.58 14.81 -4.68
N ALA A 99 -16.10 14.39 -3.52
CA ALA A 99 -16.41 15.27 -2.40
C ALA A 99 -15.16 15.68 -1.57
N GLY A 100 -13.96 15.20 -1.93
CA GLY A 100 -12.69 15.57 -1.30
C GLY A 100 -12.38 14.81 -0.01
N PHE A 101 -12.84 13.57 0.12
CA PHE A 101 -12.64 12.72 1.30
C PHE A 101 -11.72 11.51 1.06
N GLY A 102 -11.01 11.47 -0.06
CA GLY A 102 -10.13 10.36 -0.36
C GLY A 102 -9.82 10.21 -1.83
N ASP A 103 -9.08 9.15 -2.13
CA ASP A 103 -8.66 8.75 -3.47
C ASP A 103 -8.89 7.25 -3.67
N VAL A 104 -8.84 6.78 -4.91
CA VAL A 104 -8.84 5.35 -5.25
C VAL A 104 -7.52 5.02 -5.91
N GLU A 105 -6.93 3.89 -5.53
CA GLU A 105 -5.72 3.33 -6.12
C GLU A 105 -5.91 1.84 -6.41
N ILE A 106 -4.90 1.15 -6.95
CA ILE A 106 -5.04 -0.23 -7.42
C ILE A 106 -4.49 -1.22 -6.40
N HIS A 107 -5.27 -2.26 -6.16
CA HIS A 107 -4.84 -3.44 -5.45
C HIS A 107 -5.18 -4.69 -6.25
N LEU A 108 -4.32 -5.71 -6.14
CA LEU A 108 -4.49 -6.97 -6.85
C LEU A 108 -4.02 -8.17 -6.01
N HIS A 109 -4.88 -9.17 -5.86
CA HIS A 109 -4.45 -10.54 -5.59
C HIS A 109 -4.27 -11.31 -6.89
N HIS A 110 -3.11 -11.94 -7.05
CA HIS A 110 -2.85 -12.88 -8.14
C HIS A 110 -1.89 -13.98 -7.70
N ASP A 111 -1.87 -15.09 -8.42
CA ASP A 111 -1.02 -16.25 -8.17
C ASP A 111 -0.79 -17.00 -9.49
N GLN A 112 0.43 -17.49 -9.70
CA GLN A 112 0.84 -18.18 -10.93
C GLN A 112 0.52 -17.37 -12.21
N ASP A 113 0.60 -16.04 -12.14
CA ASP A 113 0.35 -15.14 -13.26
C ASP A 113 1.60 -14.98 -14.14
N ASN A 114 1.49 -14.22 -15.23
CA ASN A 114 2.61 -13.84 -16.09
C ASN A 114 2.54 -12.36 -16.49
N ALA A 115 3.66 -11.82 -16.98
CA ALA A 115 3.79 -10.39 -17.29
C ALA A 115 2.76 -9.89 -18.33
N GLU A 116 2.45 -10.69 -19.36
CA GLU A 116 1.51 -10.29 -20.41
C GLU A 116 0.10 -10.15 -19.85
N HIS A 117 -0.36 -11.16 -19.11
CA HIS A 117 -1.69 -11.15 -18.51
C HIS A 117 -1.83 -10.09 -17.41
N LEU A 118 -0.79 -9.91 -16.58
CA LEU A 118 -0.74 -8.83 -15.59
C LEU A 118 -0.84 -7.45 -16.26
N THR A 119 -0.08 -7.22 -17.33
CA THR A 119 -0.11 -5.96 -18.10
C THR A 119 -1.51 -5.69 -18.64
N GLN A 120 -2.14 -6.67 -19.29
CA GLN A 120 -3.49 -6.54 -19.83
C GLN A 120 -4.50 -6.19 -18.74
N ARG A 121 -4.44 -6.89 -17.60
CA ARG A 121 -5.36 -6.66 -16.47
C ARG A 121 -5.21 -5.25 -15.88
N LEU A 122 -3.98 -4.77 -15.68
CA LEU A 122 -3.71 -3.44 -15.14
C LEU A 122 -4.18 -2.33 -16.09
N LEU A 123 -3.90 -2.46 -17.39
CA LEU A 123 -4.34 -1.48 -18.40
C LEU A 123 -5.86 -1.45 -18.52
N GLU A 124 -6.53 -2.62 -18.54
CA GLU A 124 -7.99 -2.68 -18.56
C GLU A 124 -8.60 -2.04 -17.31
N ALA A 125 -8.09 -2.38 -16.12
CA ALA A 125 -8.59 -1.88 -14.86
C ALA A 125 -8.41 -0.36 -14.72
N THR A 126 -7.20 0.16 -14.99
CA THR A 126 -6.92 1.61 -14.94
C THR A 126 -7.83 2.39 -15.90
N HIS A 127 -8.00 1.89 -17.12
CA HIS A 127 -8.87 2.49 -18.12
C HIS A 127 -10.34 2.50 -17.67
N ASN A 128 -10.83 1.38 -17.15
CA ASN A 128 -12.19 1.24 -16.66
C ASN A 128 -12.47 2.18 -15.47
N LEU A 129 -11.55 2.21 -14.49
CA LEU A 129 -11.67 3.12 -13.33
C LEU A 129 -11.73 4.58 -13.77
N HIS A 130 -10.87 4.97 -14.71
CA HIS A 130 -10.83 6.34 -15.21
C HIS A 130 -12.04 6.71 -16.05
N GLN A 131 -12.34 5.95 -17.09
CA GLN A 131 -13.41 6.32 -18.03
C GLN A 131 -14.80 6.22 -17.45
N ARG A 132 -15.05 5.20 -16.63
CA ARG A 132 -16.41 4.94 -16.12
C ARG A 132 -16.72 5.75 -14.87
N HIS A 133 -15.73 5.98 -14.01
CA HIS A 133 -15.96 6.57 -12.68
C HIS A 133 -15.28 7.92 -12.49
N GLY A 134 -14.42 8.35 -13.42
CA GLY A 134 -13.60 9.55 -13.26
C GLY A 134 -12.56 9.41 -12.15
N LEU A 135 -12.17 8.17 -11.81
CA LEU A 135 -11.16 7.85 -10.81
C LEU A 135 -9.77 7.78 -11.46
N LEU A 136 -8.71 7.79 -10.66
CA LEU A 136 -7.31 7.87 -11.12
C LEU A 136 -7.00 9.15 -11.91
N SER A 137 -5.84 9.72 -11.62
CA SER A 137 -5.41 10.98 -12.24
C SER A 137 -4.57 10.71 -13.48
N LYS A 138 -4.57 11.69 -14.40
CA LYS A 138 -3.60 11.74 -15.50
C LYS A 138 -2.45 12.66 -15.15
N ASP A 139 -1.25 12.30 -15.57
CA ASP A 139 -0.10 13.20 -15.45
C ASP A 139 -0.06 14.24 -16.59
N ALA A 140 1.00 15.05 -16.62
CA ALA A 140 1.18 16.10 -17.63
C ALA A 140 1.31 15.56 -19.07
N SER A 141 1.65 14.29 -19.26
CA SER A 141 1.69 13.63 -20.57
C SER A 141 0.34 13.08 -21.01
N GLY A 142 -0.67 13.06 -20.12
CA GLY A 142 -2.01 12.55 -20.38
C GLY A 142 -2.18 11.06 -20.04
N GLU A 143 -1.15 10.42 -19.51
CA GLU A 143 -1.15 9.02 -19.10
C GLU A 143 -1.81 8.85 -17.73
N ILE A 144 -2.61 7.79 -17.57
CA ILE A 144 -3.25 7.45 -16.29
C ILE A 144 -2.17 6.98 -15.31
N ARG A 145 -2.24 7.44 -14.07
CA ARG A 145 -1.32 7.10 -12.99
C ARG A 145 -2.07 6.51 -11.80
N TYR A 146 -1.44 5.54 -11.16
CA TYR A 146 -1.98 4.87 -9.97
C TYR A 146 -0.88 4.44 -8.99
N GLY A 147 -1.24 4.28 -7.73
CA GLY A 147 -0.45 3.62 -6.69
C GLY A 147 -0.87 2.16 -6.57
N PHE A 148 0.04 1.31 -6.12
CA PHE A 148 -0.20 -0.13 -6.06
C PHE A 148 -0.02 -0.70 -4.65
N ILE A 149 -0.89 -1.65 -4.29
CA ILE A 149 -0.64 -2.61 -3.21
C ILE A 149 -0.85 -4.03 -3.75
N HIS A 150 0.11 -4.89 -3.45
CA HIS A 150 0.00 -6.31 -3.72
C HIS A 150 -0.78 -7.01 -2.59
N GLY A 151 -1.96 -7.55 -2.87
CA GLY A 151 -2.88 -8.08 -1.85
C GLY A 151 -2.33 -9.26 -1.05
N ASN A 152 -1.53 -10.09 -1.72
CA ASN A 152 -0.83 -11.21 -1.07
C ASN A 152 0.53 -10.84 -0.44
N TRP A 153 0.89 -9.56 -0.38
CA TRP A 153 2.21 -9.03 0.02
C TRP A 153 3.40 -9.49 -0.82
N ALA A 154 3.19 -10.35 -1.81
CA ALA A 154 4.22 -11.10 -2.52
C ALA A 154 4.68 -10.39 -3.82
N LEU A 155 4.74 -9.06 -3.78
CA LEU A 155 5.22 -8.20 -4.87
C LEU A 155 6.49 -8.78 -5.50
N ASP A 156 6.57 -8.76 -6.82
CA ASP A 156 7.71 -9.21 -7.59
C ASP A 156 8.10 -10.66 -7.27
N ASN A 157 7.08 -11.52 -7.18
CA ASN A 157 7.18 -12.94 -6.87
C ASN A 157 8.01 -13.24 -5.60
N SER A 158 7.88 -12.39 -4.60
CA SER A 158 8.79 -12.36 -3.45
C SER A 158 8.56 -13.44 -2.40
N HIS A 159 7.46 -14.20 -2.48
CA HIS A 159 7.26 -15.30 -1.56
C HIS A 159 8.22 -16.46 -1.89
N PRO A 160 8.95 -17.03 -0.91
CA PRO A 160 9.99 -18.05 -1.18
C PRO A 160 9.52 -19.33 -1.88
N THR A 161 8.21 -19.59 -1.92
CA THR A 161 7.64 -20.74 -2.61
C THR A 161 7.18 -20.43 -4.04
N GLY A 162 7.41 -19.22 -4.55
CA GLY A 162 6.94 -18.77 -5.86
C GLY A 162 5.40 -18.74 -5.97
N ARG A 163 4.72 -18.56 -4.84
CA ARG A 163 3.26 -18.46 -4.76
C ARG A 163 2.85 -17.02 -4.53
N TRP A 164 1.61 -16.75 -4.87
CA TRP A 164 0.89 -15.51 -4.64
C TRP A 164 1.38 -14.31 -5.45
N CYS A 165 2.00 -14.58 -6.60
CA CYS A 165 2.27 -13.62 -7.67
C CYS A 165 2.55 -14.40 -8.98
N GLY A 166 3.81 -14.80 -9.23
CA GLY A 166 4.24 -15.53 -10.43
C GLY A 166 5.03 -14.69 -11.45
N VAL A 167 5.18 -13.38 -11.23
CA VAL A 167 5.81 -12.44 -12.15
C VAL A 167 7.09 -11.87 -11.53
N ASN A 168 8.27 -12.25 -12.06
CA ASN A 168 9.59 -11.76 -11.59
C ASN A 168 9.97 -10.37 -12.13
N ASN A 169 9.18 -9.82 -13.04
CA ASN A 169 9.37 -8.47 -13.56
C ASN A 169 8.15 -7.60 -13.25
N GLU A 170 7.49 -7.85 -12.12
CA GLU A 170 6.23 -7.19 -11.76
C GLU A 170 6.45 -5.68 -11.59
N ILE A 171 7.60 -5.26 -11.08
CA ILE A 171 7.94 -3.84 -10.89
C ILE A 171 8.01 -3.12 -12.24
N THR A 172 8.63 -3.75 -13.24
CA THR A 172 8.69 -3.22 -14.61
C THR A 172 7.29 -3.09 -15.19
N VAL A 173 6.48 -4.14 -15.08
CA VAL A 173 5.10 -4.15 -15.58
C VAL A 173 4.30 -3.02 -14.93
N LEU A 174 4.33 -2.92 -13.60
CA LEU A 174 3.63 -1.86 -12.85
C LEU A 174 4.03 -0.47 -13.36
N ARG A 175 5.32 -0.20 -13.48
CA ARG A 175 5.82 1.10 -13.95
C ARG A 175 5.35 1.41 -15.37
N GLU A 176 5.45 0.44 -16.28
CA GLU A 176 5.06 0.60 -17.69
C GLU A 176 3.56 0.80 -17.87
N THR A 177 2.74 0.24 -17.00
CA THR A 177 1.29 0.45 -17.00
C THR A 177 0.85 1.72 -16.27
N GLY A 178 1.79 2.49 -15.70
CA GLY A 178 1.53 3.81 -15.10
C GLY A 178 1.54 3.84 -13.58
N CYS A 179 2.01 2.80 -12.90
CA CYS A 179 2.20 2.82 -11.46
C CYS A 179 3.27 3.86 -11.07
N TYR A 180 2.94 4.78 -10.16
CA TYR A 180 3.88 5.78 -9.68
C TYR A 180 4.59 5.36 -8.38
N ALA A 181 3.96 4.51 -7.56
CA ALA A 181 4.55 3.99 -6.33
C ALA A 181 3.86 2.72 -5.84
N ASP A 182 4.64 1.87 -5.16
CA ASP A 182 4.15 0.73 -4.39
C ASP A 182 4.08 1.06 -2.89
N PHE A 183 3.04 0.53 -2.24
CA PHE A 183 2.74 0.71 -0.81
C PHE A 183 2.56 -0.65 -0.09
N THR A 184 3.07 -1.74 -0.66
CA THR A 184 2.83 -3.11 -0.16
C THR A 184 3.48 -3.38 1.20
N MET A 185 4.59 -2.69 1.50
CA MET A 185 5.43 -2.99 2.65
C MET A 185 5.12 -2.05 3.84
N PRO A 186 5.19 -2.55 5.09
CA PRO A 186 5.78 -3.82 5.51
C PRO A 186 4.82 -5.02 5.44
N ALA A 187 5.39 -6.21 5.22
CA ALA A 187 4.67 -7.48 5.19
C ALA A 187 4.89 -8.34 6.45
N ALA A 188 5.85 -8.00 7.33
CA ALA A 188 6.15 -8.79 8.51
C ALA A 188 4.89 -9.06 9.36
N PRO A 189 4.68 -10.30 9.84
CA PRO A 189 5.62 -11.43 9.90
C PRO A 189 5.62 -12.36 8.65
N HIS A 190 5.05 -11.92 7.53
CA HIS A 190 5.02 -12.68 6.28
C HIS A 190 6.42 -12.87 5.69
N ALA A 191 6.64 -13.98 4.96
CA ALA A 191 7.95 -14.31 4.39
C ALA A 191 8.39 -13.40 3.24
N ALA A 192 7.44 -12.68 2.62
CA ALA A 192 7.72 -11.69 1.58
C ALA A 192 8.41 -10.42 2.11
N GLN A 193 8.45 -10.19 3.43
CA GLN A 193 9.07 -9.00 4.02
C GLN A 193 10.49 -8.75 3.52
N THR A 194 10.77 -7.50 3.16
CA THR A 194 12.05 -7.06 2.62
C THR A 194 13.10 -6.75 3.69
N ARG A 195 14.37 -6.71 3.29
CA ARG A 195 15.52 -6.26 4.11
C ARG A 195 15.52 -4.76 4.35
N THR A 196 15.04 -3.98 3.37
CA THR A 196 14.83 -2.53 3.50
C THR A 196 13.54 -2.28 4.25
N ILE A 197 13.59 -1.45 5.29
CA ILE A 197 12.44 -1.15 6.16
C ILE A 197 12.40 0.36 6.43
N ASN A 198 11.24 0.90 6.77
CA ASN A 198 11.06 2.28 7.26
C ASN A 198 11.72 3.33 6.34
N SER A 199 11.56 3.13 5.03
CA SER A 199 12.28 3.90 4.01
C SER A 199 11.38 4.23 2.82
N ILE A 200 11.70 5.36 2.18
CA ILE A 200 11.23 5.69 0.84
C ILE A 200 12.43 5.55 -0.09
N TYR A 201 12.32 4.71 -1.11
CA TYR A 201 13.44 4.36 -2.00
C TYR A 201 12.96 3.95 -3.37
N TYR A 202 13.87 3.90 -4.34
CA TYR A 202 13.61 3.42 -5.69
C TYR A 202 14.12 2.00 -5.84
N ALA A 203 13.27 1.08 -6.29
CA ALA A 203 13.68 -0.26 -6.69
C ALA A 203 13.88 -0.31 -8.21
N ILE A 204 14.91 -1.01 -8.63
CA ILE A 204 15.17 -1.33 -10.04
C ILE A 204 14.95 -2.82 -10.18
N ASP A 205 14.18 -3.19 -11.18
CA ASP A 205 13.77 -4.57 -11.40
C ASP A 205 14.89 -5.43 -11.99
N ASP A 206 14.96 -6.70 -11.60
CA ASP A 206 15.75 -7.74 -12.24
C ASP A 206 14.81 -8.82 -12.80
N PRO A 207 14.46 -8.79 -14.10
CA PRO A 207 13.51 -9.74 -14.68
C PRO A 207 13.91 -11.22 -14.53
N ALA A 208 15.18 -11.51 -14.24
CA ALA A 208 15.66 -12.87 -14.04
C ALA A 208 15.48 -13.39 -12.60
N SER A 209 15.20 -12.50 -11.63
CA SER A 209 15.19 -12.83 -10.20
C SER A 209 13.98 -12.20 -9.50
N PRO A 210 13.28 -12.92 -8.61
CA PRO A 210 12.20 -12.32 -7.83
C PRO A 210 12.74 -11.33 -6.78
N LYS A 211 11.84 -10.51 -6.24
CA LYS A 211 12.03 -9.66 -5.05
C LYS A 211 13.12 -8.60 -5.26
N SER A 212 13.17 -8.00 -6.42
CA SER A 212 14.06 -6.88 -6.78
C SER A 212 13.94 -5.70 -5.81
N HIS A 213 12.75 -5.50 -5.23
CA HIS A 213 12.48 -4.48 -4.20
C HIS A 213 13.00 -4.84 -2.79
N ASP A 214 13.71 -5.95 -2.58
CA ASP A 214 14.31 -6.28 -1.27
C ASP A 214 15.28 -5.20 -0.77
N THR A 215 15.92 -4.53 -1.72
CA THR A 215 16.82 -3.37 -1.54
C THR A 215 16.56 -2.32 -2.62
N GLY A 216 17.10 -1.12 -2.43
CA GLY A 216 17.09 -0.12 -3.50
C GLY A 216 17.83 1.16 -3.11
N ILE A 217 17.64 2.19 -3.94
CA ILE A 217 18.33 3.47 -3.83
C ILE A 217 17.46 4.43 -3.03
N ALA A 218 17.93 4.87 -1.87
CA ALA A 218 17.17 5.79 -1.01
C ALA A 218 16.74 7.05 -1.76
N ALA A 219 15.47 7.42 -1.64
CA ALA A 219 14.97 8.67 -2.21
C ALA A 219 15.58 9.84 -1.44
N ALA A 220 15.98 10.89 -2.17
CA ALA A 220 16.58 12.07 -1.60
C ALA A 220 16.05 13.34 -2.27
N VAL A 221 15.91 14.40 -1.49
CA VAL A 221 15.61 15.73 -2.02
C VAL A 221 16.71 16.17 -2.98
N HIS A 222 16.32 16.87 -4.05
CA HIS A 222 17.23 17.34 -5.11
C HIS A 222 17.94 16.24 -5.91
N SER A 223 17.52 14.98 -5.78
CA SER A 223 17.94 13.89 -6.64
C SER A 223 16.83 13.50 -7.61
N LEU A 224 17.20 13.19 -8.85
CA LEU A 224 16.27 12.60 -9.80
C LEU A 224 16.06 11.11 -9.47
N PRO A 225 14.86 10.55 -9.75
CA PRO A 225 14.66 9.11 -9.73
C PRO A 225 15.68 8.41 -10.64
N PRO A 226 16.27 7.28 -10.22
CA PRO A 226 17.02 6.42 -11.12
C PRO A 226 16.16 6.02 -12.34
N ALA A 227 16.80 5.85 -13.50
CA ALA A 227 16.11 5.34 -14.68
C ALA A 227 15.52 3.95 -14.42
N GLU A 228 14.38 3.65 -15.06
CA GLU A 228 13.71 2.34 -14.96
C GLU A 228 13.46 1.86 -13.51
N SER A 229 13.07 2.79 -12.62
CA SER A 229 12.81 2.50 -11.22
C SER A 229 11.39 2.84 -10.78
N LEU A 230 10.88 2.10 -9.79
CA LEU A 230 9.60 2.36 -9.14
C LEU A 230 9.82 2.84 -7.71
N LEU A 231 9.06 3.85 -7.30
CA LEU A 231 9.09 4.36 -5.93
C LEU A 231 8.44 3.36 -4.97
N MET A 232 9.16 2.99 -3.93
CA MET A 232 8.70 2.13 -2.85
C MET A 232 8.48 3.01 -1.62
N VAL A 233 7.25 3.05 -1.11
CA VAL A 233 6.87 3.81 0.09
C VAL A 233 6.47 2.83 1.17
N GLN A 234 7.31 2.68 2.20
CA GLN A 234 7.05 1.71 3.26
C GLN A 234 6.36 2.35 4.46
N GLY A 235 5.38 1.63 5.01
CA GLY A 235 4.87 1.87 6.36
C GLY A 235 5.89 1.55 7.46
N PRO A 236 5.55 1.86 8.72
CA PRO A 236 6.43 1.62 9.86
C PRO A 236 6.50 0.13 10.20
N LEU A 237 7.71 -0.37 10.47
CA LEU A 237 8.01 -1.69 10.99
C LEU A 237 8.94 -1.57 12.20
N LEU A 238 8.40 -1.91 13.37
CA LEU A 238 9.08 -1.88 14.65
C LEU A 238 9.00 -3.25 15.34
N VAL A 239 9.97 -3.51 16.21
CA VAL A 239 9.86 -4.58 17.21
C VAL A 239 9.53 -3.94 18.56
N THR A 240 8.37 -4.28 19.10
CA THR A 240 7.91 -3.80 20.41
C THR A 240 8.00 -4.91 21.45
N ASN A 241 8.03 -4.55 22.73
CA ASN A 241 8.05 -5.50 23.85
C ASN A 241 6.93 -5.15 24.83
N PRO A 242 5.64 -5.31 24.43
CA PRO A 242 4.50 -4.82 25.20
C PRO A 242 4.34 -5.48 26.58
N CYS A 243 4.91 -6.69 26.75
CA CYS A 243 5.01 -7.35 28.04
C CYS A 243 6.43 -7.90 28.16
N MET A 244 7.15 -7.53 29.22
CA MET A 244 8.57 -7.84 29.42
C MET A 244 8.90 -9.30 29.09
N GLY A 245 9.51 -9.54 27.93
CA GLY A 245 9.91 -10.86 27.45
C GLY A 245 9.13 -11.39 26.25
N ARG A 246 8.06 -10.71 25.82
CA ARG A 246 7.27 -11.05 24.63
C ARG A 246 7.41 -9.97 23.57
N MET A 247 8.35 -10.19 22.66
CA MET A 247 8.52 -9.34 21.49
C MET A 247 7.34 -9.47 20.53
N SER A 248 6.89 -8.35 19.97
CA SER A 248 5.83 -8.25 18.97
C SER A 248 6.30 -7.43 17.77
N VAL A 249 5.64 -7.62 16.64
CA VAL A 249 5.78 -6.77 15.47
C VAL A 249 4.74 -5.67 15.56
N GLU A 250 5.16 -4.43 15.35
CA GLU A 250 4.29 -3.30 15.00
C GLU A 250 4.58 -2.97 13.54
N ASN A 251 3.57 -3.10 12.68
CA ASN A 251 3.69 -2.99 11.22
C ASN A 251 2.79 -1.89 10.64
N GLY A 252 2.29 -0.98 11.48
CA GLY A 252 1.41 0.10 11.07
C GLY A 252 -0.05 -0.32 10.86
N ASN A 253 -0.37 -1.60 11.05
CA ASN A 253 -1.73 -2.11 10.87
C ASN A 253 -2.71 -1.47 11.88
N ILE A 254 -3.84 -0.98 11.38
CA ILE A 254 -4.94 -0.43 12.17
C ILE A 254 -6.12 -1.38 12.06
N ALA A 255 -6.24 -2.30 13.02
CA ALA A 255 -7.25 -3.34 13.00
C ALA A 255 -7.80 -3.59 14.42
N GLY A 256 -8.90 -4.34 14.53
CA GLY A 256 -9.42 -4.73 15.85
C GLY A 256 -8.40 -5.47 16.73
N SER A 257 -7.48 -6.21 16.12
CA SER A 257 -6.37 -6.89 16.80
C SER A 257 -5.19 -5.98 17.13
N GLN A 258 -5.11 -4.80 16.52
CA GLN A 258 -4.06 -3.80 16.63
C GLN A 258 -4.69 -2.39 16.60
N PRO A 259 -5.44 -2.02 17.66
CA PRO A 259 -6.20 -0.78 17.66
C PRO A 259 -5.27 0.44 17.62
N PRO A 260 -5.72 1.57 17.06
CA PRO A 260 -4.97 2.81 17.11
C PRO A 260 -4.74 3.26 18.56
N SER A 261 -3.57 3.82 18.85
CA SER A 261 -3.24 4.36 20.17
C SER A 261 -2.32 5.57 20.05
N GLU A 262 -2.40 6.50 20.99
CA GLU A 262 -1.51 7.68 21.04
C GLU A 262 -0.04 7.29 21.20
N GLN A 263 0.25 6.13 21.78
CA GLN A 263 1.62 5.62 21.91
C GLN A 263 2.30 5.45 20.55
N ARG A 264 1.54 5.15 19.48
CA ARG A 264 2.07 5.02 18.11
C ARG A 264 2.60 6.33 17.53
N LEU A 265 2.26 7.48 18.13
CA LEU A 265 2.79 8.79 17.72
C LEU A 265 4.07 9.20 18.47
N ASN A 266 4.40 8.48 19.54
CA ASN A 266 5.51 8.81 20.44
C ASN A 266 6.80 7.99 20.16
N HIS A 267 6.81 7.16 19.11
CA HIS A 267 7.90 6.24 18.76
C HIS A 267 8.59 6.60 17.44
#